data_AF-A0A7J6ULG1-F1
#
_entry.id   AF-A0A7J6ULG1-F1
#
_cell.length_a   1.000
_cell.length_b   1.000
_cell.length_c   1.000
_cell.angle_alpha   90.00
_cell.angle_beta   90.00
_cell.angle_gamma   90.00
#
_symmetry.space_group_name_H-M   'P 1'
#
loop_
_entity.id
_entity.type
_entity.pdbx_description
1 polymer ?
#
loop_
_entity_poly.entity_id
_entity_poly.type
_entity_poly.pdbx_seq_one_letter_code
_entity_poly.pdbx_strand_id
1 'polypeptide(L)'
;MVTEWEASNFGFSSPEESISKWHALVQEKDEYVETFLSREQQTWEELISVCNFYSVSPPDEQERIAQIMSAVRACHSEAVTARWRKDMVALSDLDYTMVVSAIIQQETRHYTWFPWESKNQKSSAGGQRSPRPG
;
A
#
# COMPACT_ATOMS: atom_id res chain seq x y z
N MET A 1 17.06 -27.98 -17.65
CA MET A 1 15.99 -27.09 -18.13
C MET A 1 14.73 -27.92 -18.17
N VAL A 2 13.80 -27.67 -17.26
CA VAL A 2 12.45 -28.25 -17.30
C VAL A 2 11.67 -27.44 -18.33
N THR A 3 10.98 -28.12 -19.23
CA THR A 3 10.21 -27.44 -20.29
C THR A 3 8.87 -26.93 -19.74
N GLU A 4 8.29 -25.87 -20.33
CA GLU A 4 6.96 -25.35 -19.95
C GLU A 4 5.86 -26.43 -19.91
N TRP A 5 6.03 -27.48 -20.73
CA TRP A 5 5.15 -28.64 -20.80
C TRP A 5 5.20 -29.52 -19.55
N GLU A 6 6.38 -29.69 -18.92
CA GLU A 6 6.52 -30.50 -17.72
C GLU A 6 5.96 -29.76 -16.50
N ALA A 7 6.18 -28.45 -16.40
CA ALA A 7 5.71 -27.64 -15.27
C ALA A 7 4.17 -27.50 -15.22
N SER A 8 3.51 -27.37 -16.38
CA SER A 8 2.04 -27.39 -16.48
C SER A 8 1.44 -28.71 -15.96
N ASN A 9 2.14 -29.85 -16.17
CA ASN A 9 1.70 -31.16 -15.66
C ASN A 9 1.86 -31.32 -14.14
N PHE A 10 2.70 -30.49 -13.51
CA PHE A 10 2.85 -30.42 -12.04
C PHE A 10 1.94 -29.35 -11.40
N GLY A 11 1.11 -28.66 -12.18
CA GLY A 11 0.21 -27.61 -11.69
C GLY A 11 0.90 -26.30 -11.35
N PHE A 12 2.12 -26.06 -11.85
CA PHE A 12 2.79 -24.77 -11.72
C PHE A 12 2.28 -23.82 -12.81
N SER A 13 1.76 -22.66 -12.40
CA SER A 13 1.46 -21.54 -13.29
C SER A 13 2.73 -21.00 -13.94
N SER A 14 2.62 -20.47 -15.16
CA SER A 14 3.76 -19.83 -15.80
C SER A 14 4.18 -18.55 -15.03
N PRO A 15 5.42 -18.06 -15.19
CA PRO A 15 5.83 -16.77 -14.63
C PRO A 15 4.92 -15.63 -15.07
N GLU A 16 4.51 -15.60 -16.34
CA GLU A 16 3.63 -14.55 -16.88
C GLU A 16 2.23 -14.57 -16.25
N GLU A 17 1.66 -15.77 -16.04
CA GLU A 17 0.39 -15.93 -15.34
C GLU A 17 0.48 -15.48 -13.89
N SER A 18 1.59 -15.82 -13.22
CA SER A 18 1.84 -15.45 -11.82
C SER A 18 1.99 -13.93 -11.66
N ILE A 19 2.73 -13.28 -12.57
CA ILE A 19 2.87 -11.82 -12.62
C ILE A 19 1.50 -11.18 -12.89
N SER A 20 0.72 -11.73 -13.83
CA SER A 20 -0.61 -11.22 -14.15
C SER A 20 -1.58 -11.34 -12.98
N LYS A 21 -1.55 -12.47 -12.26
CA LYS A 21 -2.34 -12.70 -11.03
C LYS A 21 -1.98 -11.69 -9.95
N TRP A 22 -0.68 -11.44 -9.75
CA TRP A 22 -0.19 -10.45 -8.79
C TRP A 22 -0.63 -9.02 -9.16
N HIS A 23 -0.49 -8.61 -10.42
CA HIS A 23 -0.96 -7.30 -10.88
C HIS A 23 -2.49 -7.13 -10.79
N ALA A 24 -3.25 -8.22 -10.90
CA ALA A 24 -4.71 -8.20 -10.79
C ALA A 24 -5.21 -8.06 -9.35
N LEU A 25 -4.33 -8.18 -8.34
CA LEU A 25 -4.73 -7.98 -6.95
C LEU A 25 -5.16 -6.53 -6.73
N VAL A 26 -6.33 -6.39 -6.12
CA VAL A 26 -6.90 -5.12 -5.68
C VAL A 26 -7.57 -5.33 -4.33
N GLN A 27 -7.54 -4.28 -3.49
CA GLN A 27 -8.27 -4.27 -2.23
C GLN A 27 -9.77 -4.23 -2.51
N GLU A 28 -10.51 -5.20 -1.97
CA GLU A 28 -11.95 -5.26 -2.13
C GLU A 28 -12.67 -4.17 -1.31
N LYS A 29 -13.91 -3.85 -1.68
CA LYS A 29 -14.64 -2.67 -1.15
C LYS A 29 -14.73 -2.62 0.38
N ASP A 30 -14.93 -3.78 1.01
CA ASP A 30 -15.13 -3.93 2.45
C ASP A 30 -14.00 -4.74 3.11
N GLU A 31 -12.89 -4.90 2.41
CA GLU A 31 -11.70 -5.60 2.90
C GLU A 31 -10.78 -4.64 3.66
N TYR A 32 -10.35 -5.06 4.86
CA TYR A 32 -9.33 -4.36 5.63
C TYR A 32 -7.98 -4.38 4.92
N VAL A 33 -7.21 -3.29 5.03
CA VAL A 33 -5.88 -3.19 4.41
C VAL A 33 -4.99 -4.37 4.83
N GLU A 34 -5.00 -4.77 6.11
CA GLU A 34 -4.18 -5.90 6.58
C GLU A 34 -4.54 -7.22 5.90
N THR A 35 -5.83 -7.46 5.63
CA THR A 35 -6.29 -8.66 4.91
C THR A 35 -5.80 -8.63 3.46
N PHE A 36 -5.93 -7.49 2.79
CA PHE A 36 -5.43 -7.31 1.43
C PHE A 36 -3.91 -7.54 1.36
N LEU A 37 -3.15 -6.93 2.27
CA LEU A 37 -1.69 -7.06 2.32
C LEU A 37 -1.25 -8.50 2.61
N SER A 38 -2.01 -9.24 3.40
CA SER A 38 -1.75 -10.66 3.65
C SER A 38 -1.91 -11.50 2.36
N ARG A 39 -2.95 -11.22 1.56
CA ARG A 39 -3.14 -11.87 0.24
C ARG A 39 -2.05 -11.46 -0.76
N GLU A 40 -1.66 -10.18 -0.75
CA GLU A 40 -0.56 -9.67 -1.57
C GLU A 40 0.75 -10.36 -1.24
N GLN A 41 1.11 -10.45 0.05
CA GLN A 41 2.32 -11.15 0.50
C GLN A 41 2.32 -12.62 0.09
N GLN A 42 1.20 -13.32 0.27
CA GLN A 42 1.10 -14.72 -0.15
C GLN A 42 1.30 -14.87 -1.67
N THR A 43 0.63 -14.02 -2.46
CA THR A 43 0.74 -14.07 -3.93
C THR A 43 2.15 -13.67 -4.40
N TRP A 44 2.80 -12.75 -3.70
CA TRP A 44 4.19 -12.38 -3.94
C TRP A 44 5.14 -13.55 -3.68
N GLU A 45 4.99 -14.27 -2.57
CA GLU A 45 5.81 -15.46 -2.26
C GLU A 45 5.61 -16.58 -3.30
N GLU A 46 4.38 -16.79 -3.75
CA GLU A 46 4.07 -17.70 -4.87
C GLU A 46 4.81 -17.27 -6.15
N LEU A 47 4.72 -15.98 -6.50
CA LEU A 47 5.39 -15.42 -7.67
C LEU A 47 6.92 -15.58 -7.59
N ILE A 48 7.54 -15.22 -6.47
CA ILE A 48 8.99 -15.38 -6.26
C ILE A 48 9.40 -16.84 -6.42
N SER A 49 8.60 -17.76 -5.89
CA SER A 49 8.86 -19.20 -6.02
C SER A 49 8.82 -19.67 -7.48
N VAL A 50 7.84 -19.19 -8.26
CA VAL A 50 7.72 -19.48 -9.70
C VAL A 50 8.89 -18.86 -10.48
N CYS A 51 9.20 -17.58 -10.27
CA CYS A 51 10.32 -16.91 -10.92
C CYS A 51 11.65 -17.64 -10.65
N ASN A 52 11.89 -18.06 -9.41
CA ASN A 52 13.08 -18.83 -9.04
C ASN A 52 13.12 -20.20 -9.74
N PHE A 53 11.99 -20.91 -9.83
CA PHE A 53 11.92 -22.20 -10.52
C PHE A 53 12.26 -22.09 -12.01
N TYR A 54 11.72 -21.08 -12.69
CA TYR A 54 11.99 -20.82 -14.10
C TYR A 54 13.29 -20.02 -14.35
N SER A 55 14.00 -19.62 -13.30
CA SER A 55 15.20 -18.76 -13.38
C SER A 55 14.94 -17.43 -14.11
N VAL A 56 13.75 -16.87 -13.91
CA VAL A 56 13.33 -15.55 -14.42
C VAL A 56 13.51 -14.52 -13.32
N SER A 57 13.94 -13.30 -13.69
CA SER A 57 14.03 -12.20 -12.74
C SER A 57 12.63 -11.83 -12.20
N PRO A 58 12.41 -11.82 -10.88
CA PRO A 58 11.17 -11.34 -10.31
C PRO A 58 11.03 -9.82 -10.47
N PRO A 59 9.82 -9.27 -10.30
CA PRO A 59 9.63 -7.83 -10.20
C PRO A 59 10.48 -7.22 -9.08
N ASP A 60 10.90 -5.97 -9.26
CA ASP A 60 11.68 -5.29 -8.24
C ASP A 60 10.81 -4.72 -7.10
N GLU A 61 11.46 -4.21 -6.05
CA GLU A 61 10.74 -3.64 -4.90
C GLU A 61 9.92 -2.40 -5.28
N GLN A 62 10.39 -1.61 -6.26
CA GLN A 62 9.70 -0.39 -6.68
C GLN A 62 8.45 -0.71 -7.49
N GLU A 63 8.50 -1.73 -8.35
CA GLU A 63 7.34 -2.30 -9.00
C GLU A 63 6.34 -2.82 -7.97
N ARG A 64 6.82 -3.44 -6.90
CA ARG A 64 5.96 -3.90 -5.80
C ARG A 64 5.27 -2.76 -5.06
N ILE A 65 6.01 -1.71 -4.74
CA ILE A 65 5.46 -0.49 -4.13
C ILE A 65 4.41 0.15 -5.05
N ALA A 66 4.71 0.29 -6.35
CA ALA A 66 3.80 0.86 -7.33
C ALA A 66 2.51 0.04 -7.44
N GLN A 67 2.62 -1.29 -7.43
CA GLN A 67 1.47 -2.20 -7.44
C GLN A 67 0.59 -1.94 -6.21
N ILE A 68 1.14 -1.95 -4.99
CA ILE A 68 0.36 -1.73 -3.77
C ILE A 68 -0.32 -0.36 -3.78
N MET A 69 0.39 0.69 -4.16
CA MET A 69 -0.15 2.04 -4.20
C MET A 69 -1.31 2.18 -5.21
N SER A 70 -1.32 1.36 -6.26
CA SER A 70 -2.41 1.29 -7.24
C SER A 70 -3.55 0.35 -6.84
N ALA A 71 -3.25 -0.71 -6.09
CA ALA A 71 -4.18 -1.78 -5.74
C ALA A 71 -5.00 -1.48 -4.48
N VAL A 72 -4.42 -0.72 -3.54
CA VAL A 72 -5.12 -0.24 -2.35
C VAL A 72 -6.17 0.79 -2.75
N ARG A 73 -7.27 0.86 -1.98
CA ARG A 73 -8.34 1.84 -2.23
C ARG A 73 -7.78 3.26 -2.30
N ALA A 74 -8.25 4.01 -3.31
CA ALA A 74 -7.80 5.37 -3.61
C ALA A 74 -7.81 6.30 -2.38
N CYS A 75 -8.79 6.16 -1.47
CA CYS A 75 -8.86 6.98 -0.26
C CYS A 75 -7.63 6.84 0.66
N HIS A 76 -7.00 5.66 0.71
CA HIS A 76 -5.79 5.46 1.50
C HIS A 76 -4.55 5.92 0.71
N SER A 77 -4.40 5.50 -0.54
CA SER A 77 -3.22 5.82 -1.36
C SER A 77 -3.10 7.32 -1.65
N GLU A 78 -4.20 8.03 -1.92
CA GLU A 78 -4.20 9.48 -2.10
C GLU A 78 -3.84 10.22 -0.82
N ALA A 79 -4.37 9.80 0.33
CA ALA A 79 -4.09 10.44 1.62
C ALA A 79 -2.62 10.25 2.04
N VAL A 80 -2.06 9.05 1.84
CA VAL A 80 -0.64 8.77 2.06
C VAL A 80 0.22 9.59 1.12
N THR A 81 -0.11 9.63 -0.18
CA THR A 81 0.62 10.43 -1.17
C THR A 81 0.59 11.93 -0.84
N ALA A 82 -0.57 12.45 -0.42
CA ALA A 82 -0.71 13.85 -0.01
C ALA A 82 0.16 14.17 1.21
N ARG A 83 0.26 13.24 2.17
CA ARG A 83 1.14 13.37 3.33
C ARG A 83 2.61 13.42 2.92
N TRP A 84 3.08 12.50 2.08
CA TRP A 84 4.47 12.49 1.62
C TRP A 84 4.85 13.73 0.83
N ARG A 85 3.94 14.25 0.00
CA ARG A 85 4.15 15.54 -0.68
C ARG A 85 4.33 16.70 0.30
N LYS A 86 3.52 16.73 1.36
CA LYS A 86 3.64 17.75 2.42
C LYS A 86 4.95 17.64 3.20
N ASP A 87 5.36 16.40 3.47
CA ASP A 87 6.57 16.08 4.22
C ASP A 87 7.84 16.10 3.33
N MET A 88 7.70 16.43 2.03
CA MET A 88 8.78 16.45 1.02
C MET A 88 9.56 15.13 0.92
N VAL A 89 8.88 13.99 1.11
CA VAL A 89 9.47 12.67 0.98
C VAL A 89 9.50 12.27 -0.50
N ALA A 90 10.69 11.92 -1.02
CA ALA A 90 10.81 11.41 -2.38
C ALA A 90 10.35 9.94 -2.46
N LEU A 91 9.72 9.56 -3.57
CA LEU A 91 9.28 8.18 -3.77
C LEU A 91 10.45 7.18 -3.82
N SER A 92 11.63 7.63 -4.30
CA SER A 92 12.86 6.85 -4.31
C SER A 92 13.38 6.48 -2.93
N ASP A 93 12.97 7.23 -1.90
CA ASP A 93 13.43 7.05 -0.53
C ASP A 93 12.46 6.15 0.27
N LEU A 94 11.40 5.66 -0.39
CA LEU A 94 10.42 4.78 0.21
C LEU A 94 10.80 3.33 -0.05
N ASP A 95 10.93 2.58 1.04
CA ASP A 95 10.93 1.12 0.98
C ASP A 95 9.51 0.56 1.14
N TYR A 96 9.35 -0.72 0.84
CA TYR A 96 8.06 -1.42 0.93
C TYR A 96 7.44 -1.32 2.34
N THR A 97 8.27 -1.43 3.38
CA THR A 97 7.80 -1.45 4.78
C THR A 97 7.25 -0.09 5.20
N MET A 98 7.88 0.99 4.76
CA MET A 98 7.43 2.37 4.99
C MET A 98 6.07 2.62 4.33
N VAL A 99 5.90 2.16 3.08
CA VAL A 99 4.64 2.29 2.34
C VAL A 99 3.52 1.54 3.04
N VAL A 100 3.73 0.25 3.33
CA VAL A 100 2.75 -0.59 4.03
C VAL A 100 2.35 0.00 5.38
N SER A 101 3.33 0.41 6.18
CA SER A 101 3.09 1.02 7.48
C SER A 101 2.26 2.30 7.37
N ALA A 102 2.52 3.13 6.36
CA ALA A 102 1.76 4.36 6.14
C ALA A 102 0.30 4.09 5.76
N ILE A 103 0.04 3.06 4.95
CA ILE A 103 -1.31 2.68 4.53
C ILE A 103 -2.10 2.13 5.72
N ILE A 104 -1.52 1.23 6.53
CA ILE A 104 -2.15 0.69 7.75
C ILE A 104 -2.46 1.82 8.74
N GLN A 105 -1.52 2.74 8.96
CA GLN A 105 -1.75 3.93 9.80
C GLN A 105 -2.90 4.79 9.29
N GLN A 106 -3.04 4.93 7.96
CA GLN A 106 -4.09 5.73 7.36
C GLN A 106 -5.47 5.08 7.54
N GLU A 107 -5.57 3.75 7.40
CA GLU A 107 -6.79 3.01 7.71
C GLU A 107 -7.15 3.13 9.20
N THR A 108 -6.17 2.92 10.09
CA THR A 108 -6.37 3.07 11.55
C THR A 108 -6.91 4.45 11.91
N ARG A 109 -6.35 5.53 11.34
CA ARG A 109 -6.83 6.91 11.55
C ARG A 109 -8.28 7.10 11.11
N HIS A 110 -8.71 6.40 10.07
CA HIS A 110 -10.09 6.47 9.61
C HIS A 110 -11.06 5.88 10.64
N TYR A 111 -10.67 4.78 11.30
CA TYR A 111 -11.48 4.13 12.32
C TYR A 111 -11.37 4.77 13.71
N THR A 112 -10.27 5.46 14.01
CA THR A 112 -10.08 6.16 15.29
C THR A 112 -10.60 7.60 15.29
N TRP A 113 -11.05 8.14 14.15
CA TRP A 113 -11.58 9.49 14.12
C TRP A 113 -12.97 9.54 14.76
N PHE A 114 -13.04 10.11 15.96
CA PHE A 114 -14.28 10.27 16.67
C PHE A 114 -14.85 11.69 16.51
N PRO A 115 -16.12 11.87 16.12
CA PRO A 115 -16.71 13.19 15.86
C PRO A 115 -16.61 14.18 17.03
N TRP A 116 -16.55 13.72 18.28
CA TRP A 116 -16.43 14.57 19.47
C TRP A 116 -15.04 15.16 19.70
N GLU A 117 -13.98 14.61 19.10
CA GLU A 117 -12.61 15.15 19.24
C GLU A 117 -12.43 16.49 18.52
N SER A 118 -13.27 16.78 17.52
CA SER A 118 -13.28 18.05 16.79
C SER A 118 -13.67 19.27 17.64
N LYS A 119 -14.31 19.06 18.81
CA LYS A 119 -14.76 20.15 19.70
C LYS A 119 -13.65 20.75 20.56
N ASN A 120 -12.50 20.09 20.70
CA ASN A 120 -11.42 20.57 21.57
C ASN A 120 -10.39 21.47 20.85
N GLN A 121 -10.38 21.54 19.51
CA GLN A 121 -9.47 22.43 18.78
C GLN A 121 -10.01 23.84 18.55
N LYS A 122 -11.33 24.05 18.58
CA LYS A 122 -11.92 25.40 18.41
C LYS A 122 -11.79 26.29 19.65
N SER A 123 -11.41 25.74 20.80
CA SER A 123 -11.30 26.47 22.06
C SER A 123 -9.99 27.25 22.21
N SER A 124 -8.97 26.97 21.39
CA SER A 124 -7.64 27.60 21.50
C SER A 124 -7.41 28.78 20.54
N ALA A 125 -8.41 29.15 19.72
CA ALA A 125 -8.34 30.29 18.79
C ALA A 125 -9.08 31.54 19.31
N GLY A 126 -9.25 31.67 20.63
CA GLY A 126 -9.92 32.79 21.28
C GLY A 126 -9.05 33.47 22.33
N GLY A 127 -7.88 34.00 21.93
CA GLY A 127 -6.95 34.67 22.84
C GLY A 127 -6.50 36.04 22.33
N GLN A 128 -7.17 37.09 22.83
CA GLN A 128 -6.74 38.50 22.89
C GLN A 128 -6.47 39.26 21.57
N ARG A 129 -7.50 39.96 21.06
CA ARG A 129 -7.31 41.28 20.43
C ARG A 129 -7.03 42.29 21.55
N SER A 130 -5.79 42.73 21.70
CA SER A 130 -5.47 43.91 22.50
C SER A 130 -5.98 45.17 21.80
N PRO A 131 -6.72 46.08 22.48
CA PRO A 131 -6.98 47.40 21.94
C PRO A 131 -5.67 48.21 21.99
N ARG A 132 -5.34 48.85 20.86
CA ARG A 132 -4.20 49.77 20.75
C ARG A 132 -4.61 51.12 21.36
N PRO A 133 -3.88 51.67 22.34
CA PRO A 133 -4.05 53.06 22.74
C PRO A 133 -3.02 53.95 22.00
N GLY A 134 -3.47 55.12 21.54
CA GLY A 134 -2.63 56.18 20.95
C GLY A 134 -2.83 56.35 19.46
#